data_AF-A0A9Y2JTP5-F1
#
_entry.id   AF-A0A9Y2JTP5-F1
#
_cell.length_a   1.000
_cell.length_b   1.000
_cell.length_c   1.000
_cell.angle_alpha   90.00
_cell.angle_beta   90.00
_cell.angle_gamma   90.00
#
_symmetry.space_group_name_H-M   'P 1'
#
loop_
_entity.id
_entity.type
_entity.pdbx_description
1 polymer ?
#
loop_
_entity_poly.entity_id
_entity_poly.type
_entity_poly.pdbx_seq_one_letter_code
_entity_poly.pdbx_strand_id
1 'polypeptide(L)'
;MTEPSEAGSEPVEADLDTGPIRVPGYGLTDSGAFEEAPTPPSGNPAAWPHAVSPLLPPFPLPPAPPVPPAPPVPAGPPPPVAGPPPNPGSPVPLPVLGSPRTERESVVALFLVHMFPIGHLPVAMDKPALQLPLPEDPDGFPPNDHPDARLIFDDQALTNVTAGFRRSPTAPPRPVPRHLTEGYVPYARATQAVWIRRFVVGHSELGPEYAWPPGDHYPEGGVDTGEPVMVPVNTVLDRFGPAYGRVFFADGTPFTERSLPPGMLDAEYRRYVVVRSVPMWRTETANWFGQVGGGTRFRALLAADELVTLGYLAEAKQEED
;
A
#
# COMPACT_ATOMS: atom_id res chain seq x y z
N MET A 1 -31.90 -11.63 44.84
CA MET A 1 -30.88 -10.58 44.63
C MET A 1 -29.70 -11.33 44.05
N THR A 2 -29.61 -11.37 42.73
CA THR A 2 -28.65 -12.19 41.99
C THR A 2 -27.69 -11.21 41.35
N GLU A 3 -26.43 -11.22 41.79
CA GLU A 3 -25.37 -10.42 41.20
C GLU A 3 -25.12 -10.86 39.75
N PRO A 4 -24.85 -9.93 38.81
CA PRO A 4 -24.42 -10.29 37.48
C PRO A 4 -22.94 -10.66 37.51
N SER A 5 -22.63 -11.83 36.92
CA SER A 5 -21.29 -12.32 36.67
C SER A 5 -20.59 -11.40 35.67
N GLU A 6 -19.60 -10.66 36.14
CA GLU A 6 -18.67 -9.88 35.32
C GLU A 6 -17.74 -10.88 34.60
N ALA A 7 -18.05 -11.16 33.33
CA ALA A 7 -17.13 -11.89 32.47
C ALA A 7 -15.98 -10.94 32.12
N GLY A 8 -14.85 -11.09 32.81
CA GLY A 8 -13.62 -10.37 32.49
C GLY A 8 -13.12 -10.82 31.12
N SER A 9 -13.16 -9.92 30.14
CA SER A 9 -12.36 -10.03 28.92
C SER A 9 -10.89 -9.91 29.33
N GLU A 10 -10.12 -10.98 29.19
CA GLU A 10 -8.67 -10.92 29.36
C GLU A 10 -8.09 -9.92 28.34
N PRO A 11 -7.10 -9.09 28.73
CA PRO A 11 -6.51 -8.11 27.82
C PRO A 11 -5.74 -8.83 26.72
N VAL A 12 -6.16 -8.62 25.46
CA VAL A 12 -5.41 -9.10 24.29
C VAL A 12 -4.03 -8.45 24.32
N GLU A 13 -2.98 -9.28 24.46
CA GLU A 13 -1.61 -8.77 24.51
C GLU A 13 -1.22 -8.15 23.17
N ALA A 14 -0.76 -6.90 23.19
CA ALA A 14 -0.15 -6.25 22.04
C ALA A 14 1.23 -6.88 21.76
N ASP A 15 1.54 -7.14 20.50
CA ASP A 15 2.90 -7.48 20.12
C ASP A 15 3.72 -6.20 20.04
N LEU A 16 4.40 -5.87 21.14
CA LEU A 16 5.24 -4.68 21.24
C LEU A 16 6.49 -4.78 20.36
N ASP A 17 6.83 -5.97 19.83
CA ASP A 17 7.93 -6.15 18.87
C ASP A 17 7.53 -5.75 17.43
N THR A 18 6.26 -5.40 17.21
CA THR A 18 5.82 -4.70 15.98
C THR A 18 6.34 -3.25 15.93
N GLY A 19 6.93 -2.76 17.03
CA GLY A 19 7.45 -1.42 17.18
C GLY A 19 8.82 -1.17 16.52
N PRO A 20 9.50 -0.07 16.87
CA PRO A 20 10.82 0.26 16.35
C PRO A 20 11.89 -0.74 16.84
N ILE A 21 12.60 -1.40 15.91
CA ILE A 21 13.76 -2.27 16.17
C ILE A 21 15.05 -1.47 15.96
N ARG A 22 16.00 -1.60 16.89
CA ARG A 22 17.34 -1.01 16.76
C ARG A 22 18.14 -1.79 15.72
N VAL A 23 18.59 -1.14 14.65
CA VAL A 23 19.54 -1.82 13.74
C VAL A 23 20.89 -1.96 14.45
N PRO A 24 21.60 -3.09 14.29
CA PRO A 24 22.98 -3.19 14.74
C PRO A 24 23.77 -2.02 14.14
N GLY A 25 24.53 -1.31 14.99
CA GLY A 25 25.42 -0.27 14.51
C GLY A 25 26.45 -0.91 13.60
N TYR A 26 26.29 -0.78 12.29
CA TYR A 26 27.33 -1.11 11.34
C TYR A 26 28.46 -0.10 11.58
N GLY A 27 29.44 -0.52 12.39
CA GLY A 27 30.71 0.15 12.47
C GLY A 27 31.28 0.25 11.06
N LEU A 28 31.75 1.45 10.72
CA LEU A 28 32.48 1.72 9.50
C LEU A 28 33.76 0.85 9.51
N THR A 29 33.70 -0.38 9.01
CA THR A 29 34.88 -1.15 8.68
C THR A 29 35.32 -0.75 7.28
N ASP A 30 36.62 -0.47 7.15
CA ASP A 30 37.35 0.05 5.99
C ASP A 30 37.42 -0.94 4.81
N SER A 31 36.27 -1.43 4.37
CA SER A 31 36.13 -2.33 3.23
C SER A 31 34.88 -1.91 2.46
N GLY A 32 35.08 -1.13 1.39
CA GLY A 32 34.05 -0.53 0.55
C GLY A 32 33.17 -1.51 -0.21
N ALA A 33 32.32 -2.24 0.50
CA ALA A 33 31.18 -2.94 -0.03
C ALA A 33 29.92 -2.22 0.44
N PHE A 34 29.31 -1.43 -0.44
CA PHE A 34 27.94 -0.99 -0.26
C PHE A 34 27.06 -2.24 -0.42
N GLU A 35 26.62 -2.85 0.69
CA GLU A 35 25.37 -3.60 0.63
C GLU A 35 24.26 -2.58 0.37
N GLU A 36 23.61 -2.76 -0.77
CA GLU A 36 22.51 -1.97 -1.29
C GLU A 36 21.37 -2.01 -0.26
N ALA A 37 21.27 -0.98 0.56
CA ALA A 37 20.12 -0.79 1.43
C ALA A 37 18.87 -0.72 0.54
N PRO A 38 17.84 -1.57 0.75
CA PRO A 38 16.64 -1.51 -0.06
C PRO A 38 16.01 -0.13 0.13
N THR A 39 15.96 0.64 -0.96
CA THR A 39 15.17 1.87 -1.02
C THR A 39 13.73 1.48 -0.72
N PRO A 40 13.01 2.15 0.20
CA PRO A 40 11.59 1.87 0.39
C PRO A 40 10.90 2.06 -0.97
N PRO A 41 9.98 1.18 -1.39
CA PRO A 41 9.21 1.43 -2.59
C PRO A 41 8.50 2.77 -2.38
N SER A 42 8.86 3.76 -3.18
CA SER A 42 8.04 4.93 -3.41
C SER A 42 6.77 4.43 -4.11
N GLY A 43 5.83 3.91 -3.34
CA GLY A 43 4.55 3.43 -3.84
C GLY A 43 3.75 4.64 -4.31
N ASN A 44 3.77 4.86 -5.63
CA ASN A 44 2.71 5.59 -6.30
C ASN A 44 1.40 4.84 -5.98
N PRO A 45 0.33 5.47 -5.47
CA PRO A 45 -0.92 4.78 -5.13
C PRO A 45 -1.64 4.14 -6.34
N ALA A 46 -1.12 4.32 -7.53
CA ALA A 46 -1.59 3.70 -8.76
C ALA A 46 -0.52 2.75 -9.32
N ALA A 47 -0.32 1.57 -8.73
CA ALA A 47 0.35 0.44 -9.36
C ALA A 47 0.43 -0.84 -8.48
N TRP A 48 -0.50 -1.78 -8.68
CA TRP A 48 -0.23 -3.25 -8.74
C TRP A 48 0.31 -3.99 -7.49
N PRO A 49 0.57 -5.34 -7.49
CA PRO A 49 0.03 -6.46 -8.29
C PRO A 49 -0.49 -7.68 -7.45
N HIS A 50 -1.19 -8.61 -8.12
CA HIS A 50 -1.42 -10.06 -7.82
C HIS A 50 -2.72 -10.51 -7.14
N ALA A 51 -3.53 -11.31 -7.86
CA ALA A 51 -3.59 -12.78 -7.71
C ALA A 51 -4.40 -13.39 -8.87
N VAL A 52 -3.73 -14.17 -9.71
CA VAL A 52 -4.36 -14.95 -10.79
C VAL A 52 -4.95 -16.21 -10.15
N SER A 53 -6.27 -16.37 -10.14
CA SER A 53 -6.89 -17.66 -9.80
C SER A 53 -6.72 -18.65 -10.97
N PRO A 54 -6.17 -19.87 -10.76
CA PRO A 54 -5.83 -20.81 -11.83
C PRO A 54 -7.01 -21.71 -12.28
N LEU A 55 -8.27 -21.29 -12.14
CA LEU A 55 -9.42 -22.21 -12.34
C LEU A 55 -10.44 -21.79 -13.42
N LEU A 56 -9.98 -21.25 -14.54
CA LEU A 56 -10.82 -21.11 -15.75
C LEU A 56 -10.15 -21.81 -16.95
N PRO A 57 -10.82 -22.79 -17.61
CA PRO A 57 -10.37 -23.23 -18.92
C PRO A 57 -10.51 -22.06 -19.93
N PRO A 58 -9.58 -21.92 -20.89
CA PRO A 58 -9.64 -20.83 -21.86
C PRO A 58 -10.89 -20.99 -22.75
N PHE A 59 -11.74 -19.96 -22.79
CA PHE A 59 -12.77 -19.85 -23.81
C PHE A 59 -12.09 -19.69 -25.19
N PRO A 60 -12.54 -20.40 -26.24
CA PRO A 60 -11.99 -20.21 -27.57
C PRO A 60 -12.35 -18.81 -28.09
N LEU A 61 -11.33 -18.05 -28.46
CA LEU A 61 -11.49 -16.77 -29.15
C LEU A 61 -12.12 -17.02 -30.55
N PRO A 62 -13.04 -16.16 -31.02
CA PRO A 62 -13.45 -16.18 -32.42
C PRO A 62 -12.25 -15.83 -33.33
N PRO A 63 -12.17 -16.41 -34.54
CA PRO A 63 -11.06 -16.14 -35.45
C PRO A 63 -11.00 -14.67 -35.87
N ALA A 64 -9.80 -14.09 -35.84
CA ALA A 64 -9.54 -12.73 -36.28
C ALA A 64 -9.79 -12.57 -37.80
N PRO A 65 -10.29 -11.41 -38.26
CA PRO A 65 -10.40 -11.12 -39.69
C PRO A 65 -9.01 -10.98 -40.34
N PRO A 66 -8.86 -11.27 -41.65
CA PRO A 66 -7.57 -11.22 -42.33
C PRO A 66 -7.02 -9.80 -42.42
N VAL A 67 -5.74 -9.65 -42.02
CA VAL A 67 -4.97 -8.40 -42.12
C VAL A 67 -4.47 -8.22 -43.56
N PRO A 68 -4.61 -7.02 -44.18
CA PRO A 68 -4.04 -6.76 -45.50
C PRO A 68 -2.51 -6.63 -45.45
N PRO A 69 -1.79 -6.96 -46.54
CA PRO A 69 -0.33 -6.96 -46.55
C PRO A 69 0.26 -5.55 -46.39
N ALA A 70 1.25 -5.41 -45.51
CA ALA A 70 2.01 -4.19 -45.31
C ALA A 70 2.94 -3.89 -46.51
N PRO A 71 3.20 -2.61 -46.84
CA PRO A 71 4.15 -2.22 -47.89
C PRO A 71 5.62 -2.46 -47.46
N PRO A 72 6.55 -2.66 -48.42
CA PRO A 72 7.94 -2.99 -48.12
C PRO A 72 8.71 -1.79 -47.52
N VAL A 73 9.47 -2.07 -46.47
CA VAL A 73 10.40 -1.14 -45.80
C VAL A 73 11.71 -1.10 -46.59
N PRO A 74 12.31 0.06 -46.89
CA PRO A 74 13.61 0.12 -47.58
C PRO A 74 14.75 -0.37 -46.68
N ALA A 75 15.64 -1.19 -47.26
CA ALA A 75 16.81 -1.75 -46.60
C ALA A 75 17.81 -0.64 -46.21
N GLY A 76 18.11 -0.54 -44.91
CA GLY A 76 19.23 0.27 -44.42
C GLY A 76 20.59 -0.34 -44.81
N PRO A 77 21.67 0.47 -44.88
CA PRO A 77 22.99 0.00 -45.30
C PRO A 77 23.59 -1.01 -44.30
N PRO A 78 24.43 -1.94 -44.78
CA PRO A 78 25.06 -2.95 -43.93
C PRO A 78 26.08 -2.33 -42.95
N PRO A 79 26.33 -2.97 -41.79
CA PRO A 79 27.31 -2.50 -40.83
C PRO A 79 28.75 -2.57 -41.41
N PRO A 80 29.67 -1.69 -40.99
CA PRO A 80 31.04 -1.72 -41.47
C PRO A 80 31.78 -2.98 -40.99
N VAL A 81 32.53 -3.56 -41.92
CA VAL A 81 33.41 -4.73 -41.71
C VAL A 81 34.48 -4.38 -40.68
N ALA A 82 34.60 -5.18 -39.62
CA ALA A 82 35.67 -5.05 -38.64
C ALA A 82 37.04 -5.31 -39.31
N GLY A 83 37.95 -4.34 -39.19
CA GLY A 83 39.35 -4.49 -39.60
C GLY A 83 40.09 -5.53 -38.73
N PRO A 84 41.28 -6.00 -39.17
CA PRO A 84 42.02 -7.05 -38.48
C PRO A 84 42.48 -6.60 -37.08
N PRO A 85 42.62 -7.53 -36.12
CA PRO A 85 42.97 -7.20 -34.75
C PRO A 85 44.38 -6.59 -34.68
N PRO A 86 44.61 -5.57 -33.83
CA PRO A 86 45.95 -5.00 -33.64
C PRO A 86 46.88 -6.01 -32.93
N ASN A 87 48.13 -6.05 -33.37
CA ASN A 87 49.22 -6.86 -32.80
C ASN A 87 49.41 -6.59 -31.30
N PRO A 88 49.60 -7.62 -30.44
CA PRO A 88 49.93 -7.44 -29.04
C PRO A 88 51.43 -7.13 -28.93
N GLY A 89 51.82 -5.86 -29.07
CA GLY A 89 53.25 -5.53 -29.01
C GLY A 89 53.67 -4.07 -29.14
N SER A 90 52.77 -3.09 -29.06
CA SER A 90 53.17 -1.67 -29.06
C SER A 90 52.76 -1.02 -27.74
N PRO A 91 53.69 -0.38 -27.01
CA PRO A 91 53.35 0.32 -25.78
C PRO A 91 52.42 1.50 -26.12
N VAL A 92 51.22 1.48 -25.55
CA VAL A 92 50.33 2.65 -25.53
C VAL A 92 51.07 3.75 -24.74
N PRO A 93 51.31 4.94 -25.31
CA PRO A 93 51.89 6.03 -24.55
C PRO A 93 50.93 6.38 -23.41
N LEU A 94 51.36 6.18 -22.16
CA LEU A 94 50.63 6.69 -21.01
C LEU A 94 50.63 8.23 -21.08
N PRO A 95 49.48 8.90 -20.95
CA PRO A 95 49.46 10.35 -20.92
C PRO A 95 50.21 10.85 -19.67
N VAL A 96 51.04 11.86 -19.87
CA VAL A 96 51.83 12.52 -18.83
C VAL A 96 50.88 13.13 -17.80
N LEU A 97 51.12 12.84 -16.52
CA LEU A 97 50.36 13.37 -15.39
C LEU A 97 50.43 14.90 -15.39
N GLY A 98 49.35 15.58 -15.77
CA GLY A 98 49.24 17.05 -15.71
C GLY A 98 48.58 17.77 -16.90
N SER A 99 48.16 17.08 -17.97
CA SER A 99 47.27 17.70 -18.96
C SER A 99 45.86 17.88 -18.39
N PRO A 100 45.18 19.04 -18.62
CA PRO A 100 43.83 19.25 -18.13
C PRO A 100 42.89 18.20 -18.74
N ARG A 101 42.25 17.41 -17.86
CA ARG A 101 41.34 16.32 -18.25
C ARG A 101 40.09 16.89 -18.90
N THR A 102 40.05 16.92 -20.23
CA THR A 102 38.83 17.09 -21.05
C THR A 102 37.70 16.13 -20.62
N GLU A 103 38.07 15.02 -19.98
CA GLU A 103 37.18 14.03 -19.37
C GLU A 103 36.25 14.59 -18.29
N ARG A 104 36.67 15.59 -17.50
CA ARG A 104 35.79 16.14 -16.45
C ARG A 104 34.66 16.96 -17.03
N GLU A 105 34.93 17.77 -18.04
CA GLU A 105 33.92 18.57 -18.74
C GLU A 105 32.98 17.68 -19.54
N SER A 106 33.48 16.61 -20.17
CA SER A 106 32.63 15.66 -20.88
C SER A 106 31.78 14.79 -19.95
N VAL A 107 32.29 14.40 -18.78
CA VAL A 107 31.51 13.69 -17.76
C VAL A 107 30.44 14.60 -17.15
N VAL A 108 30.78 15.86 -16.86
CA VAL A 108 29.80 16.84 -16.37
C VAL A 108 28.76 17.14 -17.44
N ALA A 109 29.15 17.30 -18.71
CA ALA A 109 28.20 17.50 -19.81
C ALA A 109 27.29 16.28 -20.02
N LEU A 110 27.84 15.06 -19.96
CA LEU A 110 27.06 13.82 -20.07
C LEU A 110 26.10 13.67 -18.89
N PHE A 111 26.55 13.99 -17.68
CA PHE A 111 25.72 14.03 -16.48
C PHE A 111 24.58 15.06 -16.60
N LEU A 112 24.87 16.26 -17.10
CA LEU A 112 23.87 17.32 -17.30
C LEU A 112 22.86 16.94 -18.39
N VAL A 113 23.28 16.35 -19.51
CA VAL A 113 22.37 15.86 -20.56
C VAL A 113 21.51 14.70 -20.04
N HIS A 114 22.07 13.82 -19.21
CA HIS A 114 21.35 12.69 -18.65
C HIS A 114 20.34 13.10 -17.57
N MET A 115 20.72 14.01 -16.67
CA MET A 115 19.85 14.48 -15.58
C MET A 115 18.89 15.58 -16.00
N PHE A 116 19.26 16.38 -17.00
CA PHE A 116 18.47 17.50 -17.50
C PHE A 116 18.42 17.45 -19.04
N PRO A 117 17.59 16.56 -19.63
CA PRO A 117 17.52 16.35 -21.08
C PRO A 117 17.18 17.60 -21.90
N ILE A 118 16.58 18.60 -21.25
CA ILE A 118 16.25 19.92 -21.82
C ILE A 118 17.42 20.92 -21.81
N GLY A 119 18.60 20.53 -21.32
CA GLY A 119 19.86 21.24 -21.52
C GLY A 119 20.16 22.39 -20.55
N HIS A 120 19.36 22.59 -19.49
CA HIS A 120 19.63 23.61 -18.47
C HIS A 120 19.42 23.09 -17.05
N LEU A 121 20.26 23.56 -16.12
CA LEU A 121 20.06 23.34 -14.69
C LEU A 121 18.77 24.09 -14.27
N PRO A 122 17.86 23.49 -13.48
CA PRO A 122 16.74 24.23 -12.92
C PRO A 122 17.25 25.45 -12.17
N VAL A 123 16.79 26.63 -12.58
CA VAL A 123 17.10 27.90 -11.90
C VAL A 123 16.41 27.86 -10.55
N ALA A 124 17.17 28.08 -9.47
CA ALA A 124 16.60 28.19 -8.13
C ALA A 124 15.51 29.28 -8.16
N MET A 125 14.26 28.89 -7.88
CA MET A 125 13.15 29.82 -7.77
C MET A 125 12.90 30.09 -6.29
N ASP A 126 12.80 31.38 -5.92
CA ASP A 126 12.46 31.82 -4.56
C ASP A 126 10.99 31.52 -4.19
N LYS A 127 10.22 31.01 -5.15
CA LYS A 127 8.84 30.59 -4.97
C LYS A 127 8.70 29.14 -5.39
N PRO A 128 8.00 28.31 -4.61
CA PRO A 128 7.74 26.94 -5.00
C PRO A 128 7.01 26.94 -6.35
N ALA A 129 7.32 25.97 -7.20
CA ALA A 129 6.52 25.71 -8.39
C ALA A 129 5.05 25.58 -7.95
N LEU A 130 4.14 26.16 -8.72
CA LEU A 130 2.72 26.17 -8.41
C LEU A 130 2.26 24.73 -8.19
N GLN A 131 2.03 24.37 -6.92
CA GLN A 131 1.55 23.05 -6.57
C GLN A 131 0.14 22.95 -7.14
N LEU A 132 -0.05 22.08 -8.12
CA LEU A 132 -1.39 21.77 -8.60
C LEU A 132 -2.22 21.30 -7.40
N PRO A 133 -3.48 21.71 -7.28
CA PRO A 133 -4.36 21.15 -6.27
C PRO A 133 -4.33 19.62 -6.41
N LEU A 134 -4.31 18.92 -5.27
CA LEU A 134 -4.41 17.46 -5.27
C LEU A 134 -5.64 17.10 -6.11
N PRO A 135 -5.57 16.11 -7.03
CA PRO A 135 -6.76 15.65 -7.72
C PRO A 135 -7.86 15.39 -6.70
N GLU A 136 -9.08 15.86 -6.97
CA GLU A 136 -10.24 15.40 -6.20
C GLU A 136 -10.30 13.90 -6.40
N ASP A 137 -9.95 13.15 -5.36
CA ASP A 137 -10.14 11.71 -5.34
C ASP A 137 -11.60 11.49 -4.93
N PRO A 138 -12.50 11.17 -5.88
CA PRO A 138 -13.94 11.09 -5.61
C PRO A 138 -14.28 10.02 -4.57
N ASP A 139 -13.36 9.07 -4.36
CA ASP A 139 -13.49 7.96 -3.41
C ASP A 139 -12.50 8.08 -2.23
N GLY A 140 -11.66 9.13 -2.22
CA GLY A 140 -10.55 9.30 -1.29
C GLY A 140 -10.89 10.09 -0.04
N PHE A 141 -10.48 9.58 1.12
CA PHE A 141 -10.65 10.30 2.38
C PHE A 141 -9.74 11.55 2.42
N PRO A 142 -10.29 12.75 2.63
CA PRO A 142 -9.49 13.95 2.68
C PRO A 142 -8.45 13.87 3.82
N PRO A 143 -7.22 14.35 3.58
CA PRO A 143 -6.20 14.35 4.62
C PRO A 143 -6.63 15.28 5.77
N ASN A 144 -6.44 14.83 7.01
CA ASN A 144 -6.69 15.60 8.23
C ASN A 144 -8.13 16.12 8.40
N ASP A 145 -9.13 15.36 7.94
CA ASP A 145 -10.53 15.76 7.97
C ASP A 145 -11.21 15.67 9.34
N HIS A 146 -10.56 15.07 10.34
CA HIS A 146 -11.07 14.94 11.71
C HIS A 146 -10.76 16.19 12.57
N PRO A 147 -11.68 16.64 13.45
CA PRO A 147 -11.45 17.81 14.31
C PRO A 147 -10.19 17.72 15.19
N ASP A 148 -9.85 16.49 15.60
CA ASP A 148 -8.66 16.19 16.41
C ASP A 148 -7.47 15.63 15.60
N ALA A 149 -7.43 15.81 14.27
CA ALA A 149 -6.32 15.31 13.44
C ALA A 149 -4.93 15.78 13.93
N ARG A 150 -4.86 16.97 14.51
CA ARG A 150 -3.65 17.55 15.14
C ARG A 150 -3.09 16.75 16.33
N LEU A 151 -3.83 15.77 16.85
CA LEU A 151 -3.41 14.91 17.95
C LEU A 151 -2.62 13.68 17.49
N ILE A 152 -2.45 13.50 16.18
CA ILE A 152 -1.52 12.50 15.63
C ILE A 152 -0.13 13.13 15.55
N PHE A 153 0.71 12.79 16.51
CA PHE A 153 2.12 13.19 16.60
C PHE A 153 3.07 12.16 15.96
N ASP A 154 4.13 12.66 15.32
CA ASP A 154 5.21 11.90 14.68
C ASP A 154 6.57 12.00 15.42
N ASP A 155 6.61 12.78 16.50
CA ASP A 155 7.78 13.09 17.31
C ASP A 155 8.50 11.83 17.85
N GLN A 156 7.73 10.88 18.35
CA GLN A 156 8.25 9.61 18.86
C GLN A 156 8.87 8.79 17.73
N ALA A 157 8.20 8.70 16.58
CA ALA A 157 8.71 7.97 15.42
C ALA A 157 9.99 8.62 14.88
N LEU A 158 10.03 9.95 14.78
CA LEU A 158 11.21 10.69 14.36
C LEU A 158 12.39 10.50 15.33
N THR A 159 12.13 10.51 16.63
CA THR A 159 13.13 10.22 17.67
C THR A 159 13.71 8.82 17.49
N ASN A 160 12.86 7.82 17.26
CA ASN A 160 13.28 6.44 17.03
C ASN A 160 14.17 6.33 15.78
N VAL A 161 13.74 6.92 14.66
CA VAL A 161 14.52 6.90 13.42
C VAL A 161 15.88 7.59 13.59
N THR A 162 15.92 8.72 14.29
CA THR A 162 17.15 9.48 14.59
C THR A 162 18.09 8.68 15.50
N ALA A 163 17.55 7.92 16.44
CA ALA A 163 18.29 7.02 17.32
C ALA A 163 18.74 5.70 16.62
N GLY A 164 18.52 5.57 15.32
CA GLY A 164 18.92 4.41 14.53
C GLY A 164 17.95 3.23 14.61
N PHE A 165 16.73 3.43 15.10
CA PHE A 165 15.70 2.41 15.02
C PHE A 165 15.05 2.42 13.64
N ARG A 166 14.52 1.27 13.23
CA ARG A 166 13.75 1.04 12.02
C ARG A 166 12.51 0.24 12.37
N ARG A 167 11.44 0.38 11.59
CA ARG A 167 10.24 -0.42 11.78
C ARG A 167 10.54 -1.91 11.53
N SER A 168 9.97 -2.80 12.35
CA SER A 168 9.88 -4.21 12.02
C SER A 168 9.21 -4.41 10.66
N PRO A 169 9.61 -5.42 9.87
CA PRO A 169 8.82 -5.84 8.72
C PRO A 169 7.38 -6.10 9.13
N THR A 170 6.41 -5.65 8.32
CA THR A 170 4.99 -5.95 8.54
C THR A 170 4.81 -7.47 8.65
N ALA A 171 4.14 -7.94 9.70
CA ALA A 171 3.97 -9.37 9.90
C ALA A 171 3.11 -9.97 8.78
N PRO A 172 3.25 -11.27 8.48
CA PRO A 172 2.39 -11.92 7.50
C PRO A 172 0.91 -11.84 7.92
N PRO A 173 -0.03 -11.78 6.95
CA PRO A 173 -1.45 -11.78 7.25
C PRO A 173 -1.87 -13.07 7.95
N ARG A 174 -2.93 -13.00 8.74
CA ARG A 174 -3.44 -14.12 9.54
C ARG A 174 -4.50 -14.92 8.78
N PRO A 175 -4.67 -16.22 9.10
CA PRO A 175 -5.85 -16.93 8.68
C PRO A 175 -7.10 -16.26 9.28
N VAL A 176 -8.18 -16.24 8.53
CA VAL A 176 -9.46 -15.70 8.99
C VAL A 176 -10.05 -16.62 10.07
N PRO A 177 -10.32 -16.13 11.29
CA PRO A 177 -10.97 -16.92 12.33
C PRO A 177 -12.35 -17.42 11.88
N ARG A 178 -12.63 -18.70 12.13
CA ARG A 178 -13.87 -19.34 11.65
C ARG A 178 -15.13 -18.62 12.12
N HIS A 179 -15.16 -18.17 13.37
CA HIS A 179 -16.31 -17.50 13.97
C HIS A 179 -16.71 -16.21 13.24
N LEU A 180 -15.75 -15.50 12.60
CA LEU A 180 -16.06 -14.30 11.81
C LEU A 180 -16.86 -14.63 10.55
N THR A 181 -16.76 -15.85 10.05
CA THR A 181 -17.45 -16.30 8.82
C THR A 181 -18.67 -17.16 9.12
N GLU A 182 -19.01 -17.35 10.39
CA GLU A 182 -20.18 -18.12 10.78
C GLU A 182 -21.46 -17.44 10.28
N GLY A 183 -22.32 -18.19 9.60
CA GLY A 183 -23.54 -17.65 8.99
C GLY A 183 -23.34 -16.83 7.72
N TYR A 184 -22.09 -16.58 7.29
CA TYR A 184 -21.82 -15.92 6.01
C TYR A 184 -22.24 -16.80 4.83
N VAL A 185 -23.09 -16.24 3.96
CA VAL A 185 -23.48 -16.88 2.71
C VAL A 185 -22.90 -16.06 1.55
N PRO A 186 -21.92 -16.61 0.81
CA PRO A 186 -21.37 -15.97 -0.37
C PRO A 186 -22.47 -15.59 -1.36
N TYR A 187 -22.29 -14.44 -2.01
CA TYR A 187 -23.21 -13.91 -3.03
C TYR A 187 -24.66 -13.71 -2.54
N ALA A 188 -24.88 -13.68 -1.21
CA ALA A 188 -26.18 -13.45 -0.59
C ALA A 188 -27.30 -14.38 -1.13
N ARG A 189 -26.98 -15.68 -1.28
CA ARG A 189 -27.89 -16.71 -1.84
C ARG A 189 -28.27 -16.52 -3.31
N ALA A 190 -27.71 -15.52 -4.01
CA ALA A 190 -27.81 -15.42 -5.46
C ALA A 190 -26.76 -16.31 -6.15
N THR A 191 -26.91 -16.53 -7.45
CA THR A 191 -25.82 -17.09 -8.25
C THR A 191 -24.70 -16.05 -8.38
N GLN A 192 -23.45 -16.52 -8.49
CA GLN A 192 -22.30 -15.63 -8.68
C GLN A 192 -22.49 -14.68 -9.88
N ALA A 193 -23.05 -15.17 -10.99
CA ALA A 193 -23.31 -14.34 -12.18
C ALA A 193 -24.31 -13.19 -11.90
N VAL A 194 -25.36 -13.44 -11.11
CA VAL A 194 -26.33 -12.41 -10.73
C VAL A 194 -25.69 -11.40 -9.79
N TRP A 195 -24.88 -11.86 -8.83
CA TRP A 195 -24.18 -11.00 -7.90
C TRP A 195 -23.16 -10.10 -8.63
N ILE A 196 -22.36 -10.66 -9.55
CA ILE A 196 -21.40 -9.91 -10.37
C ILE A 196 -22.09 -8.81 -11.17
N ARG A 197 -23.20 -9.12 -11.86
CA ARG A 197 -23.96 -8.12 -12.62
C ARG A 197 -24.46 -6.95 -11.78
N ARG A 198 -24.65 -7.16 -10.47
CA ARG A 198 -25.15 -6.14 -9.55
C ARG A 198 -24.03 -5.31 -8.92
N PHE A 199 -22.92 -5.96 -8.59
CA PHE A 199 -21.92 -5.37 -7.69
C PHE A 199 -20.52 -5.23 -8.27
N VAL A 200 -20.28 -5.68 -9.50
CA VAL A 200 -18.99 -5.50 -10.19
C VAL A 200 -19.21 -4.55 -11.36
N VAL A 201 -18.54 -3.40 -11.32
CA VAL A 201 -18.66 -2.32 -12.33
C VAL A 201 -17.57 -2.39 -13.38
N GLY A 202 -16.45 -3.02 -13.04
CA GLY A 202 -15.27 -3.08 -13.87
C GLY A 202 -14.31 -4.16 -13.41
N HIS A 203 -13.22 -4.29 -14.15
CA HIS A 203 -12.08 -5.08 -13.74
C HIS A 203 -10.85 -4.23 -14.00
N SER A 204 -10.07 -4.01 -12.95
CA SER A 204 -8.76 -3.44 -13.07
C SER A 204 -7.71 -4.53 -13.01
N GLU A 205 -6.50 -4.04 -13.23
CA GLU A 205 -5.23 -4.65 -12.95
C GLU A 205 -5.09 -5.21 -11.51
N LEU A 206 -5.88 -4.66 -10.57
CA LEU A 206 -5.95 -5.06 -9.17
C LEU A 206 -7.07 -6.06 -8.87
N GLY A 207 -7.92 -6.40 -9.85
CA GLY A 207 -9.04 -7.30 -9.68
C GLY A 207 -10.40 -6.64 -9.96
N PRO A 208 -11.51 -7.22 -9.49
CA PRO A 208 -12.85 -6.67 -9.74
C PRO A 208 -13.02 -5.31 -9.06
N GLU A 209 -13.49 -4.34 -9.82
CA GLU A 209 -13.94 -3.05 -9.29
C GLU A 209 -15.39 -3.20 -8.84
N TYR A 210 -15.63 -2.93 -7.56
CA TYR A 210 -16.95 -3.11 -6.96
C TYR A 210 -17.78 -1.82 -7.00
N ALA A 211 -19.08 -1.97 -7.19
CA ALA A 211 -20.04 -0.92 -6.86
C ALA A 211 -20.13 -0.80 -5.33
N TRP A 212 -19.39 0.12 -4.73
CA TRP A 212 -19.50 0.46 -3.32
C TRP A 212 -20.83 1.20 -3.03
N PRO A 213 -21.28 1.26 -1.75
CA PRO A 213 -22.46 2.03 -1.37
C PRO A 213 -22.35 3.49 -1.86
N PRO A 214 -23.40 4.04 -2.50
CA PRO A 214 -23.39 5.44 -2.95
C PRO A 214 -23.23 6.42 -1.78
N GLY A 215 -22.21 7.28 -1.86
CA GLY A 215 -21.87 8.23 -0.79
C GLY A 215 -22.99 9.19 -0.38
N ASP A 216 -23.89 9.55 -1.30
CA ASP A 216 -25.02 10.45 -1.02
C ASP A 216 -26.02 9.88 -0.01
N HIS A 217 -26.13 8.55 0.05
CA HIS A 217 -27.05 7.84 0.96
C HIS A 217 -26.31 7.10 2.07
N TYR A 218 -25.09 6.66 1.78
CA TYR A 218 -24.25 5.90 2.69
C TYR A 218 -22.88 6.56 2.73
N PRO A 219 -22.74 7.68 3.46
CA PRO A 219 -21.50 8.46 3.47
C PRO A 219 -20.34 7.57 3.90
N GLU A 220 -19.31 7.52 3.05
CA GLU A 220 -18.14 6.65 3.19
C GLU A 220 -18.49 5.14 3.33
N GLY A 221 -19.73 4.70 3.07
CA GLY A 221 -20.27 3.36 3.28
C GLY A 221 -20.91 3.08 4.65
N GLY A 222 -21.12 4.12 5.47
CA GLY A 222 -21.85 4.04 6.74
C GLY A 222 -23.36 4.23 6.55
N VAL A 223 -24.17 3.84 7.54
CA VAL A 223 -25.62 4.13 7.56
C VAL A 223 -25.86 5.64 7.72
N ASP A 224 -25.01 6.30 8.49
CA ASP A 224 -25.01 7.74 8.73
C ASP A 224 -23.58 8.30 8.62
N THR A 225 -23.47 9.63 8.57
CA THR A 225 -22.19 10.35 8.64
C THR A 225 -21.38 9.89 9.86
N GLY A 226 -20.07 9.75 9.68
CA GLY A 226 -19.17 9.37 10.76
C GLY A 226 -19.26 10.32 11.96
N GLU A 227 -19.25 9.74 13.15
CA GLU A 227 -19.04 10.46 14.41
C GLU A 227 -17.53 10.53 14.70
N PRO A 228 -16.97 11.71 15.01
CA PRO A 228 -15.57 11.81 15.42
C PRO A 228 -15.39 11.21 16.82
N VAL A 229 -14.47 10.25 16.96
CA VAL A 229 -14.21 9.57 18.23
C VAL A 229 -12.71 9.47 18.52
N MET A 230 -12.36 9.55 19.80
CA MET A 230 -11.04 9.17 20.29
C MET A 230 -11.09 7.70 20.70
N VAL A 231 -10.53 6.81 19.87
CA VAL A 231 -10.49 5.38 20.20
C VAL A 231 -9.52 5.19 21.37
N PRO A 232 -9.95 4.57 22.48
CA PRO A 232 -9.11 4.46 23.67
C PRO A 232 -8.04 3.38 23.52
N VAL A 233 -6.99 3.50 24.33
CA VAL A 233 -5.94 2.48 24.48
C VAL A 233 -6.56 1.15 24.88
N ASN A 234 -5.95 0.05 24.44
CA ASN A 234 -6.40 -1.33 24.58
C ASN A 234 -7.67 -1.70 23.81
N THR A 235 -8.20 -0.80 22.97
CA THR A 235 -9.24 -1.20 22.01
C THR A 235 -8.64 -2.14 20.98
N VAL A 236 -9.33 -3.25 20.71
CA VAL A 236 -8.92 -4.21 19.67
C VAL A 236 -9.73 -3.92 18.40
N LEU A 237 -9.02 -3.81 17.30
CA LEU A 237 -9.57 -3.53 15.97
C LEU A 237 -9.06 -4.57 14.99
N ASP A 238 -9.88 -4.94 14.00
CA ASP A 238 -9.44 -5.82 12.93
C ASP A 238 -9.82 -5.27 11.55
N ARG A 239 -9.26 -5.87 10.50
CA ARG A 239 -9.60 -5.53 9.12
C ARG A 239 -9.39 -6.71 8.19
N PHE A 240 -10.14 -6.66 7.09
CA PHE A 240 -9.87 -7.41 5.88
C PHE A 240 -9.23 -6.47 4.84
N GLY A 241 -8.15 -6.91 4.22
CA GLY A 241 -7.37 -6.18 3.21
C GLY A 241 -5.96 -5.76 3.68
N PRO A 242 -5.16 -5.19 2.76
CA PRO A 242 -3.74 -4.90 2.97
C PRO A 242 -3.49 -3.86 4.05
N ALA A 243 -2.31 -3.80 4.64
CA ALA A 243 -2.00 -2.87 5.74
C ALA A 243 -2.10 -1.37 5.38
N TYR A 244 -2.17 -1.03 4.09
CA TYR A 244 -2.32 0.35 3.60
C TYR A 244 -3.74 0.91 3.69
N GLY A 245 -4.72 0.07 4.08
CA GLY A 245 -6.11 0.51 4.22
C GLY A 245 -6.38 1.27 5.52
N ARG A 246 -7.43 2.09 5.50
CA ARG A 246 -7.84 2.98 6.61
C ARG A 246 -9.13 2.58 7.33
N VAL A 247 -9.80 1.53 6.84
CA VAL A 247 -11.07 1.05 7.41
C VAL A 247 -10.81 -0.17 8.29
N PHE A 248 -11.33 -0.09 9.51
CA PHE A 248 -11.25 -1.10 10.56
C PHE A 248 -12.65 -1.41 11.06
N PHE A 249 -12.77 -2.51 11.78
CA PHE A 249 -13.96 -2.88 12.52
C PHE A 249 -13.62 -3.15 13.98
N ALA A 250 -14.63 -3.06 14.84
CA ALA A 250 -14.51 -3.60 16.18
C ALA A 250 -14.14 -5.09 16.09
N ASP A 251 -13.25 -5.54 16.96
CA ASP A 251 -12.82 -6.92 17.02
C ASP A 251 -14.03 -7.89 17.12
N GLY A 252 -13.93 -9.03 16.44
CA GLY A 252 -14.99 -10.03 16.45
C GLY A 252 -16.21 -9.72 15.58
N THR A 253 -16.25 -8.56 14.89
CA THR A 253 -17.38 -8.21 14.01
C THR A 253 -17.56 -9.27 12.91
N PRO A 254 -18.72 -9.94 12.80
CA PRO A 254 -18.96 -10.96 11.77
C PRO A 254 -18.81 -10.39 10.36
N PHE A 255 -18.34 -11.19 9.40
CA PHE A 255 -18.13 -10.76 8.02
C PHE A 255 -19.41 -10.28 7.33
N THR A 256 -20.57 -10.83 7.72
CA THR A 256 -21.90 -10.39 7.29
C THR A 256 -22.24 -8.97 7.73
N GLU A 257 -21.72 -8.54 8.88
CA GLU A 257 -21.95 -7.20 9.43
C GLU A 257 -21.00 -6.15 8.85
N ARG A 258 -19.94 -6.60 8.16
CA ARG A 258 -18.93 -5.75 7.51
C ARG A 258 -19.33 -5.31 6.11
N SER A 259 -20.36 -5.93 5.52
CA SER A 259 -20.80 -5.66 4.15
C SER A 259 -19.63 -5.54 3.16
N LEU A 260 -18.73 -6.52 3.20
CA LEU A 260 -17.58 -6.62 2.30
C LEU A 260 -17.86 -7.61 1.16
N PRO A 261 -17.26 -7.40 -0.03
CA PRO A 261 -17.42 -8.34 -1.13
C PRO A 261 -16.67 -9.65 -0.83
N PRO A 262 -17.09 -10.79 -1.40
CA PRO A 262 -16.52 -12.10 -1.10
C PRO A 262 -14.99 -12.19 -1.26
N GLY A 263 -14.42 -11.48 -2.24
CA GLY A 263 -12.97 -11.47 -2.49
C GLY A 263 -12.14 -10.91 -1.33
N MET A 264 -12.76 -10.19 -0.39
CA MET A 264 -12.04 -9.70 0.80
C MET A 264 -11.66 -10.81 1.78
N LEU A 265 -12.31 -11.98 1.72
CA LEU A 265 -11.91 -13.16 2.51
C LEU A 265 -10.57 -13.75 2.06
N ASP A 266 -10.26 -13.64 0.77
CA ASP A 266 -9.05 -14.17 0.16
C ASP A 266 -7.89 -13.15 0.16
N ALA A 267 -8.14 -11.93 0.64
CA ALA A 267 -7.16 -10.85 0.68
C ALA A 267 -6.19 -11.03 1.87
N GLU A 268 -6.36 -10.26 2.93
CA GLU A 268 -5.54 -10.34 4.13
C GLU A 268 -6.45 -10.13 5.34
N TYR A 269 -6.24 -10.88 6.43
CA TYR A 269 -6.89 -10.58 7.71
C TYR A 269 -5.85 -10.14 8.73
N ARG A 270 -6.11 -9.03 9.41
CA ARG A 270 -5.19 -8.40 10.36
C ARG A 270 -5.94 -7.90 11.59
N ARG A 271 -5.32 -8.04 12.77
CA ARG A 271 -5.85 -7.63 14.08
C ARG A 271 -4.81 -6.74 14.77
N TYR A 272 -5.29 -5.64 15.35
CA TYR A 272 -4.49 -4.59 15.96
C TYR A 272 -5.00 -4.26 17.35
N VAL A 273 -4.10 -3.82 18.21
CA VAL A 273 -4.42 -3.24 19.51
C VAL A 273 -4.03 -1.77 19.48
N VAL A 274 -4.93 -0.91 19.96
CA VAL A 274 -4.67 0.53 20.12
C VAL A 274 -3.71 0.72 21.30
N VAL A 275 -2.48 1.15 21.02
CA VAL A 275 -1.44 1.38 22.03
C VAL A 275 -1.47 2.82 22.53
N ARG A 276 -1.89 3.76 21.68
CA ARG A 276 -2.12 5.17 22.05
C ARG A 276 -3.47 5.60 21.52
N SER A 277 -4.20 6.39 22.30
CA SER A 277 -5.50 6.88 21.86
C SER A 277 -5.37 7.66 20.55
N VAL A 278 -6.24 7.35 19.59
CA VAL A 278 -6.14 7.81 18.20
C VAL A 278 -7.48 8.33 17.70
N PRO A 279 -7.52 9.51 17.04
CA PRO A 279 -8.74 10.03 16.43
C PRO A 279 -9.15 9.19 15.22
N MET A 280 -10.41 8.76 15.19
CA MET A 280 -11.01 8.03 14.07
C MET A 280 -12.47 8.45 13.89
N TRP A 281 -13.03 8.18 12.72
CA TRP A 281 -14.46 8.32 12.47
C TRP A 281 -15.16 7.00 12.72
N ARG A 282 -16.16 6.98 13.58
CA ARG A 282 -16.99 5.81 13.88
C ARG A 282 -18.34 5.92 13.18
N THR A 283 -18.81 4.82 12.62
CA THR A 283 -20.21 4.70 12.15
C THR A 283 -20.63 3.23 12.14
N GLU A 284 -21.88 2.98 11.83
CA GLU A 284 -22.40 1.64 11.56
C GLU A 284 -22.32 1.36 10.07
N THR A 285 -21.89 0.17 9.69
CA THR A 285 -21.75 -0.20 8.28
C THR A 285 -23.09 -0.31 7.58
N ALA A 286 -23.23 0.30 6.41
CA ALA A 286 -24.42 0.13 5.59
C ALA A 286 -24.62 -1.33 5.16
N ASN A 287 -25.86 -1.74 4.95
CA ASN A 287 -26.18 -3.04 4.38
C ASN A 287 -25.82 -3.06 2.89
N TRP A 288 -24.78 -3.81 2.50
CA TRP A 288 -24.31 -3.84 1.12
C TRP A 288 -23.82 -5.22 0.70
N PHE A 289 -23.58 -5.40 -0.61
CA PHE A 289 -23.20 -6.70 -1.21
C PHE A 289 -24.15 -7.87 -0.89
N GLY A 290 -25.39 -7.55 -0.49
CA GLY A 290 -26.41 -8.51 -0.05
C GLY A 290 -26.19 -9.05 1.38
N GLN A 291 -25.31 -8.41 2.15
CA GLN A 291 -25.08 -8.70 3.56
C GLN A 291 -25.88 -7.75 4.46
N VAL A 292 -25.95 -8.08 5.76
CA VAL A 292 -26.80 -7.36 6.72
C VAL A 292 -26.23 -6.01 7.14
N GLY A 293 -24.90 -5.83 7.11
CA GLY A 293 -24.27 -4.62 7.64
C GLY A 293 -24.46 -4.48 9.16
N GLY A 294 -24.40 -3.24 9.66
CA GLY A 294 -24.61 -2.90 11.07
C GLY A 294 -23.35 -3.03 11.95
N GLY A 295 -22.26 -3.60 11.43
CA GLY A 295 -21.02 -3.72 12.18
C GLY A 295 -20.42 -2.35 12.50
N THR A 296 -19.91 -2.18 13.73
CA THR A 296 -19.21 -0.96 14.13
C THR A 296 -17.90 -0.84 13.36
N ARG A 297 -17.79 0.20 12.55
CA ARG A 297 -16.61 0.47 11.73
C ARG A 297 -15.90 1.73 12.20
N PHE A 298 -14.59 1.74 12.01
CA PHE A 298 -13.74 2.89 12.27
C PHE A 298 -12.96 3.23 11.01
N ARG A 299 -13.03 4.48 10.58
CA ARG A 299 -12.14 5.02 9.56
C ARG A 299 -11.05 5.85 10.23
N ALA A 300 -9.80 5.44 10.01
CA ALA A 300 -8.64 6.20 10.42
C ALA A 300 -8.26 7.32 9.44
N LEU A 301 -7.49 8.28 9.94
CA LEU A 301 -6.89 9.36 9.15
C LEU A 301 -5.69 8.89 8.32
N LEU A 302 -4.94 7.92 8.87
CA LEU A 302 -3.75 7.33 8.27
C LEU A 302 -3.97 5.83 8.07
N ALA A 303 -3.19 5.22 7.19
CA ALA A 303 -3.21 3.79 6.94
C ALA A 303 -2.80 2.99 8.20
N ALA A 304 -3.21 1.72 8.27
CA ALA A 304 -2.89 0.88 9.41
C ALA A 304 -1.38 0.75 9.63
N ASP A 305 -0.62 0.61 8.54
CA ASP A 305 0.84 0.51 8.59
C ASP A 305 1.52 1.82 9.05
N GLU A 306 0.99 2.97 8.65
CA GLU A 306 1.41 4.28 9.14
C GLU A 306 1.13 4.42 10.64
N LEU A 307 -0.07 4.06 11.10
CA LEU A 307 -0.44 4.12 12.51
C LEU A 307 0.39 3.17 13.38
N VAL A 308 0.77 2.00 12.85
CA VAL A 308 1.72 1.10 13.50
C VAL A 308 3.10 1.74 13.57
N THR A 309 3.57 2.33 12.48
CA THR A 309 4.88 3.01 12.43
C THR A 309 4.98 4.17 13.42
N LEU A 310 3.88 4.91 13.59
CA LEU A 310 3.76 6.02 14.54
C LEU A 310 3.53 5.57 15.99
N GLY A 311 3.31 4.26 16.24
CA GLY A 311 3.11 3.70 17.57
C GLY A 311 1.71 3.94 18.15
N TYR A 312 0.71 4.26 17.33
CA TYR A 312 -0.69 4.33 17.76
C TYR A 312 -1.35 2.95 17.79
N LEU A 313 -0.98 2.10 16.83
CA LEU A 313 -1.42 0.71 16.76
C LEU A 313 -0.22 -0.23 16.93
N ALA A 314 -0.48 -1.43 17.45
CA ALA A 314 0.42 -2.57 17.34
C ALA A 314 -0.36 -3.74 16.76
N GLU A 315 0.31 -4.69 16.11
CA GLU A 315 -0.36 -5.95 15.78
C GLU A 315 -0.68 -6.72 17.08
N ALA A 316 -1.85 -7.35 17.17
CA ALA A 316 -2.21 -8.15 18.34
C ALA A 316 -1.32 -9.40 18.42
N LYS A 317 -0.91 -9.95 19.56
CA LYS A 317 -0.19 -11.24 19.55
C LYS A 317 -1.07 -12.36 19.01
N GLN A 318 -0.44 -13.44 18.52
CA GLN A 318 -1.17 -14.68 18.26
C GLN A 318 -1.56 -15.28 19.61
N GLU A 319 -2.86 -15.43 19.85
CA GLU A 319 -3.34 -16.38 20.84
C GLU A 319 -3.19 -17.77 20.18
N GLU A 320 -2.35 -18.64 20.78
CA GLU A 320 -2.31 -20.06 20.41
C GLU A 320 -3.64 -20.68 20.87
N ASP A 321 -4.61 -20.76 19.96
CA ASP A 321 -5.83 -21.58 20.13
C ASP A 321 -5.51 -23.08 20.08
#